data_AF-A0A430PYR1-F1
#
_entry.id   AF-A0A430PYR1-F1
#
_cell.length_a   1.000
_cell.length_b   1.000
_cell.length_c   1.000
_cell.angle_alpha   90.00
_cell.angle_beta   90.00
_cell.angle_gamma   90.00
#
_symmetry.space_group_name_H-M   'P 1'
#
loop_
_entity.id
_entity.type
_entity.pdbx_description
1 polymer ?
#
loop_
_entity_poly.entity_id
_entity_poly.type
_entity_poly.pdbx_seq_one_letter_code
_entity_poly.pdbx_strand_id
1 'polypeptide(L)'
;KSLIEAANKLRTLNLPDFLKPILNQLIDENTPYSPSVDLHNTLQHLANQRDEYFYNTNENTFNKQFVDYMKQQNSQWSLEDLKNYTVSRPNAIKMGFAGFTLESFPPPLVGGPYILLLLSNLDLKDTLTPLDHQALLKQDPIVTAVYLHRLMELARLAEASVTTLGDLSDPTISVAAASALDSIFSKSVREATVASILDDRVVKEHSQLDVLQTTSRFNLMNILKKFQVDLFHWNIEYNNYFVYYIFNNSLPYYQEGASIGSTGIVTTDSTSFTVVGNIFMGSPFGNGQIVPGTGVHLNSVLQLFSEIKLNKFAPGRRPLIPLGPIYLSATHRKCGIR
;
A
#
# COMPACT_ATOMS: atom_id res chain seq x y z
N LYS A 1 -6.35 16.39 14.95
CA LYS A 1 -6.65 15.39 16.01
C LYS A 1 -5.91 14.07 15.80
N SER A 2 -5.99 13.41 14.64
CA SER A 2 -5.25 12.14 14.38
C SER A 2 -3.72 12.29 14.49
N LEU A 3 -3.16 13.40 13.99
CA LEU A 3 -1.71 13.64 14.02
C LEU A 3 -1.18 13.87 15.45
N ILE A 4 -1.93 14.61 16.27
CA ILE A 4 -1.63 14.84 17.70
C ILE A 4 -1.72 13.53 18.48
N GLU A 5 -2.74 12.70 18.21
CA GLU A 5 -2.90 11.39 18.85
C GLU A 5 -1.76 10.43 18.47
N ALA A 6 -1.36 10.42 17.19
CA ALA A 6 -0.21 9.65 16.71
C ALA A 6 1.10 10.14 17.36
N ALA A 7 1.31 11.45 17.43
CA ALA A 7 2.47 12.04 18.07
C ALA A 7 2.54 11.70 19.57
N ASN A 8 1.40 11.74 20.27
CA ASN A 8 1.30 11.35 21.68
C ASN A 8 1.62 9.87 21.92
N LYS A 9 1.16 8.96 21.04
CA LYS A 9 1.50 7.53 21.12
C LYS A 9 3.00 7.32 20.93
N LEU A 10 3.60 7.98 19.93
CA LEU A 10 5.03 7.89 19.68
C LEU A 10 5.86 8.40 20.87
N ARG A 11 5.44 9.48 21.54
CA ARG A 11 6.15 10.04 22.71
C ARG A 11 6.35 9.06 23.86
N THR A 12 5.47 8.08 24.02
CA THR A 12 5.57 7.06 25.08
C THR A 12 6.60 5.96 24.79
N LEU A 13 7.16 5.94 23.58
CA LEU A 13 8.21 5.01 23.18
C LEU A 13 9.60 5.61 23.43
N ASN A 14 10.60 4.76 23.58
CA ASN A 14 12.02 5.17 23.58
C ASN A 14 12.38 5.63 22.16
N LEU A 15 12.09 6.90 21.86
CA LEU A 15 12.32 7.49 20.56
C LEU A 15 13.74 8.05 20.43
N PRO A 16 14.31 8.03 19.21
CA PRO A 16 15.49 8.81 18.88
C PRO A 16 15.35 10.29 19.26
N ASP A 17 16.41 10.89 19.80
CA ASP A 17 16.37 12.24 20.37
C ASP A 17 15.93 13.32 19.36
N PHE A 18 16.26 13.15 18.07
CA PHE A 18 15.91 14.12 17.04
C PHE A 18 14.40 14.18 16.72
N LEU A 19 13.61 13.14 17.05
CA LEU A 19 12.15 13.17 16.87
C LEU A 19 11.45 13.95 17.97
N LYS A 20 12.06 14.08 19.15
CA LYS A 20 11.43 14.72 20.31
C LYS A 20 11.02 16.17 20.03
N PRO A 21 11.87 17.04 19.43
CA PRO A 21 11.47 18.41 19.08
C PRO A 21 10.32 18.47 18.08
N ILE A 22 10.33 17.62 17.04
CA ILE A 22 9.28 17.56 16.03
C ILE A 22 7.96 17.18 16.69
N LEU A 23 7.95 16.10 17.48
CA LEU A 23 6.75 15.62 18.16
C LEU A 23 6.23 16.64 19.18
N ASN A 24 7.11 17.31 19.91
CA ASN A 24 6.71 18.35 20.87
C ASN A 24 6.02 19.52 20.17
N GLN A 25 6.53 19.98 19.01
CA GLN A 25 5.86 21.01 18.21
C GLN A 25 4.53 20.52 17.62
N LEU A 26 4.43 19.24 17.23
CA LEU A 26 3.19 18.69 16.70
C LEU A 26 2.11 18.51 17.78
N ILE A 27 2.50 18.32 19.04
CA ILE A 27 1.59 18.15 20.18
C ILE A 27 1.14 19.49 20.77
N ASP A 28 1.98 20.52 20.70
CA ASP A 28 1.64 21.84 21.21
C ASP A 28 0.56 22.51 20.34
N GLU A 29 -0.70 22.43 20.80
CA GLU A 29 -1.85 23.04 20.13
C GLU A 29 -1.74 24.56 20.00
N ASN A 30 -0.85 25.21 20.77
CA ASN A 30 -0.64 26.65 20.74
C ASN A 30 0.53 27.07 19.83
N THR A 31 1.36 26.14 19.37
CA THR A 31 2.54 26.44 18.56
C THR A 31 2.46 25.69 17.23
N PRO A 32 2.23 26.37 16.09
CA PRO A 32 2.21 25.70 14.79
C PRO A 32 3.58 25.08 14.49
N TYR A 33 3.58 23.84 14.02
CA TYR A 33 4.79 23.17 13.54
C TYR A 33 5.48 24.01 12.48
N SER A 34 6.76 24.30 12.71
CA SER A 34 7.60 25.03 11.77
C SER A 34 8.64 24.07 11.19
N PRO A 35 8.58 23.73 9.89
CA PRO A 35 9.60 22.89 9.26
C PRO A 35 10.98 23.53 9.34
N SER A 36 12.04 22.73 9.24
CA SER A 36 13.41 23.25 9.31
C SER A 36 13.70 24.21 8.16
N VAL A 37 14.54 25.22 8.42
CA VAL A 37 15.06 26.14 7.39
C VAL A 37 15.78 25.37 6.29
N ASP A 38 16.48 24.29 6.65
CA ASP A 38 17.13 23.40 5.70
C ASP A 38 16.12 22.79 4.70
N LEU A 39 14.99 22.28 5.19
CA LEU A 39 13.95 21.71 4.33
C LEU A 39 13.35 22.78 3.41
N HIS A 40 13.14 23.99 3.91
CA HIS A 40 12.68 25.11 3.08
C HIS A 40 13.66 25.37 1.92
N ASN A 41 14.96 25.45 2.21
CA ASN A 41 15.99 25.67 1.19
C ASN A 41 16.04 24.53 0.17
N THR A 42 15.98 23.27 0.63
CA THR A 42 15.92 22.10 -0.26
C THR A 42 14.70 22.14 -1.17
N LEU A 43 13.51 22.48 -0.66
CA LEU A 43 12.31 22.62 -1.47
C LEU A 43 12.40 23.76 -2.49
N GLN A 44 13.03 24.89 -2.12
CA GLN A 44 13.26 26.00 -3.03
C GLN A 44 14.21 25.62 -4.16
N HIS A 45 15.28 24.88 -3.86
CA HIS A 45 16.19 24.35 -4.88
C HIS A 45 15.47 23.37 -5.82
N LEU A 46 14.68 22.43 -5.30
CA LEU A 46 13.86 21.52 -6.10
C LEU A 46 12.84 22.25 -6.99
N ALA A 47 12.24 23.34 -6.50
CA ALA A 47 11.30 24.14 -7.29
C ALA A 47 11.98 24.81 -8.49
N ASN A 48 13.22 25.28 -8.32
CA ASN A 48 13.97 26.01 -9.34
C ASN A 48 14.73 25.09 -10.31
N GLN A 49 15.31 24.00 -9.81
CA GLN A 49 16.22 23.12 -10.55
C GLN A 49 15.61 21.75 -10.88
N ARG A 50 14.39 21.48 -10.38
CA ARG A 50 13.65 20.23 -10.63
C ARG A 50 14.44 18.99 -10.21
N ASP A 51 14.33 17.92 -10.99
CA ASP A 51 14.96 16.62 -10.77
C ASP A 51 16.48 16.68 -10.88
N GLU A 52 17.05 17.63 -11.64
CA GLU A 52 18.50 17.79 -11.72
C GLU A 52 19.15 18.05 -10.36
N TYR A 53 18.45 18.73 -9.43
CA TYR A 53 18.99 18.96 -8.08
C TYR A 53 19.19 17.67 -7.28
N PHE A 54 18.44 16.61 -7.58
CA PHE A 54 18.44 15.37 -6.79
C PHE A 54 19.07 14.18 -7.53
N TYR A 55 18.93 14.10 -8.85
CA TYR A 55 19.24 12.90 -9.64
C TYR A 55 20.36 13.10 -10.67
N ASN A 56 21.25 14.07 -10.48
CA ASN A 56 22.38 14.29 -11.39
C ASN A 56 23.70 13.71 -10.84
N THR A 57 24.70 13.53 -11.73
CA THR A 57 26.08 13.18 -11.34
C THR A 57 26.99 14.37 -11.09
N ASN A 58 26.59 15.58 -11.49
CA ASN A 58 27.40 16.77 -11.27
C ASN A 58 27.29 17.10 -9.79
N GLU A 59 28.26 16.69 -8.96
CA GLU A 59 28.29 16.89 -7.50
C GLU A 59 27.80 18.28 -7.10
N ASN A 60 26.49 18.41 -6.91
CA ASN A 60 25.92 19.55 -6.25
C ASN A 60 26.00 19.29 -4.74
N THR A 61 25.85 20.35 -3.96
CA THR A 61 25.98 20.27 -2.51
C THR A 61 25.07 19.19 -1.92
N PHE A 62 23.86 19.01 -2.46
CA PHE A 62 22.90 18.04 -1.97
C PHE A 62 23.31 16.59 -2.27
N ASN A 63 23.55 16.21 -3.53
CA ASN A 63 23.84 14.82 -3.92
C ASN A 63 25.11 14.29 -3.23
N LYS A 64 26.12 15.16 -3.11
CA LYS A 64 27.36 14.84 -2.40
C LYS A 64 27.11 14.65 -0.90
N GLN A 65 26.46 15.62 -0.24
CA GLN A 65 26.11 15.51 1.18
C GLN A 65 25.28 14.26 1.47
N PHE A 66 24.32 13.96 0.60
CA PHE A 66 23.47 12.78 0.69
C PHE A 66 24.30 11.50 0.62
N VAL A 67 25.09 11.31 -0.44
CA VAL A 67 25.89 10.08 -0.63
C VAL A 67 26.98 9.95 0.45
N ASP A 68 27.63 11.03 0.85
CA ASP A 68 28.64 11.01 1.92
C ASP A 68 27.99 10.63 3.26
N TYR A 69 26.81 11.15 3.57
CA TYR A 69 26.05 10.75 4.74
C TYR A 69 25.65 9.27 4.68
N MET A 70 25.15 8.79 3.55
CA MET A 70 24.79 7.38 3.37
C MET A 70 26.00 6.46 3.58
N LYS A 71 27.17 6.82 3.06
CA LYS A 71 28.43 6.07 3.28
C LYS A 71 28.83 6.04 4.76
N GLN A 72 28.66 7.15 5.49
CA GLN A 72 28.88 7.18 6.94
C GLN A 72 27.93 6.24 7.70
N GLN A 73 26.74 5.98 7.16
CA GLN A 73 25.78 5.01 7.69
C GLN A 73 26.03 3.57 7.18
N ASN A 74 27.21 3.28 6.62
CA ASN A 74 27.58 1.98 6.03
C ASN A 74 26.72 1.55 4.83
N SER A 75 26.06 2.49 4.15
CA SER A 75 25.37 2.22 2.89
C SER A 75 26.35 2.15 1.71
N GLN A 76 26.00 1.36 0.69
CA GLN A 76 26.75 1.28 -0.56
C GLN A 76 26.24 2.21 -1.66
N TRP A 77 25.36 3.16 -1.32
CA TRP A 77 24.82 4.10 -2.29
C TRP A 77 25.91 4.97 -2.91
N SER A 78 25.74 5.23 -4.20
CA SER A 78 26.61 6.04 -5.04
C SER A 78 25.81 7.13 -5.76
N LEU A 79 26.52 8.12 -6.32
CA LEU A 79 25.89 9.12 -7.20
C LEU A 79 25.28 8.48 -8.45
N GLU A 80 25.83 7.34 -8.87
CA GLU A 80 25.35 6.60 -10.03
C GLU A 80 23.99 5.92 -9.74
N ASP A 81 23.75 5.49 -8.49
CA ASP A 81 22.43 4.99 -8.07
C ASP A 81 21.35 6.07 -8.14
N LEU A 82 21.70 7.32 -7.77
CA LEU A 82 20.79 8.45 -7.89
C LEU A 82 20.52 8.77 -9.36
N LYS A 83 21.57 8.89 -10.18
CA LYS A 83 21.42 9.22 -11.61
C LYS A 83 20.64 8.18 -12.41
N ASN A 84 20.85 6.90 -12.11
CA ASN A 84 20.20 5.81 -12.85
C ASN A 84 18.77 5.55 -12.36
N TYR A 85 18.34 6.21 -11.28
CA TYR A 85 16.97 6.10 -10.82
C TYR A 85 16.00 6.71 -11.84
N THR A 86 15.02 5.92 -12.26
CA THR A 86 13.94 6.38 -13.13
C THR A 86 12.60 5.90 -12.59
N VAL A 87 11.54 6.67 -12.87
CA VAL A 87 10.17 6.31 -12.51
C VAL A 87 9.51 5.55 -13.65
N SER A 88 8.85 4.43 -13.34
CA SER A 88 8.13 3.64 -14.34
C SER A 88 6.65 4.06 -14.44
N ARG A 89 6.07 3.89 -15.64
CA ARG A 89 4.64 4.08 -15.90
C ARG A 89 4.02 2.74 -16.34
N PRO A 90 3.78 1.81 -15.41
CA PRO A 90 3.26 0.50 -15.76
C PRO A 90 1.79 0.58 -16.19
N ASN A 91 1.36 -0.38 -17.00
CA ASN A 91 -0.06 -0.55 -17.33
C ASN A 91 -0.81 -1.03 -16.08
N ALA A 92 -2.01 -0.46 -15.86
CA ALA A 92 -2.87 -0.89 -14.77
C ALA A 92 -3.40 -2.31 -15.01
N ILE A 93 -3.51 -3.07 -13.92
CA ILE A 93 -4.29 -4.32 -13.89
C ILE A 93 -5.75 -3.99 -13.61
N LYS A 94 -6.66 -4.76 -14.23
CA LYS A 94 -8.10 -4.48 -14.19
C LYS A 94 -8.90 -5.73 -13.86
N MET A 95 -9.91 -5.61 -13.01
CA MET A 95 -10.84 -6.69 -12.68
C MET A 95 -12.28 -6.18 -12.57
N GLY A 96 -13.24 -7.03 -12.91
CA GLY A 96 -14.66 -6.78 -12.66
C GLY A 96 -15.03 -7.05 -11.20
N PHE A 97 -15.91 -6.22 -10.65
CA PHE A 97 -16.54 -6.42 -9.35
C PHE A 97 -17.90 -5.74 -9.31
N ALA A 98 -18.99 -6.48 -9.11
CA ALA A 98 -20.34 -5.94 -8.90
C ALA A 98 -20.77 -4.91 -9.98
N GLY A 99 -20.42 -5.15 -11.25
CA GLY A 99 -20.72 -4.25 -12.37
C GLY A 99 -19.74 -3.07 -12.54
N PHE A 100 -18.74 -2.94 -11.69
CA PHE A 100 -17.65 -1.97 -11.81
C PHE A 100 -16.37 -2.59 -12.36
N THR A 101 -15.49 -1.74 -12.87
CA THR A 101 -14.10 -2.07 -13.19
C THR A 101 -13.19 -1.46 -12.12
N LEU A 102 -12.50 -2.33 -11.40
CA LEU A 102 -11.41 -2.00 -10.49
C LEU A 102 -10.12 -1.89 -11.29
N GLU A 103 -9.38 -0.81 -11.14
CA GLU A 103 -8.08 -0.60 -11.77
C GLU A 103 -7.04 -0.26 -10.70
N SER A 104 -5.86 -0.86 -10.79
CA SER A 104 -4.75 -0.55 -9.87
C SER A 104 -3.39 -0.82 -10.53
N PHE A 105 -2.33 -0.33 -9.90
CA PHE A 105 -0.97 -0.67 -10.28
C PHE A 105 -0.65 -2.16 -10.09
N PRO A 106 0.21 -2.74 -10.94
CA PRO A 106 0.77 -4.06 -10.75
C PRO A 106 1.94 -4.03 -9.73
N PRO A 107 2.54 -5.18 -9.39
CA PRO A 107 3.76 -5.24 -8.57
C PRO A 107 4.89 -4.33 -9.09
N PRO A 108 5.70 -3.73 -8.20
CA PRO A 108 5.87 -4.08 -6.78
C PRO A 108 4.80 -3.54 -5.83
N LEU A 109 3.83 -2.74 -6.31
CA LEU A 109 2.68 -2.32 -5.51
C LEU A 109 1.68 -3.48 -5.39
N VAL A 110 1.60 -4.13 -4.22
CA VAL A 110 0.77 -5.33 -4.02
C VAL A 110 -0.60 -5.06 -3.40
N GLY A 111 -0.84 -3.84 -2.91
CA GLY A 111 -2.17 -3.46 -2.40
C GLY A 111 -3.26 -3.54 -3.48
N GLY A 112 -2.90 -3.20 -4.72
CA GLY A 112 -3.76 -3.33 -5.89
C GLY A 112 -4.17 -4.76 -6.20
N PRO A 113 -3.19 -5.63 -6.55
CA PRO A 113 -3.44 -7.05 -6.77
C PRO A 113 -4.26 -7.70 -5.65
N TYR A 114 -3.99 -7.34 -4.39
CA TYR A 114 -4.71 -7.86 -3.22
C TYR A 114 -6.20 -7.53 -3.27
N ILE A 115 -6.57 -6.24 -3.41
CA ILE A 115 -7.98 -5.84 -3.40
C ILE A 115 -8.70 -6.35 -4.65
N LEU A 116 -8.03 -6.34 -5.81
CA LEU A 116 -8.58 -6.90 -7.05
C LEU A 116 -8.91 -8.38 -6.87
N LEU A 117 -8.02 -9.19 -6.27
CA LEU A 117 -8.30 -10.59 -5.97
C LEU A 117 -9.42 -10.75 -4.93
N LEU A 118 -9.36 -10.01 -3.82
CA LEU A 118 -10.36 -10.10 -2.74
C LEU A 118 -11.77 -9.82 -3.27
N LEU A 119 -11.98 -8.65 -3.88
CA LEU A 119 -13.30 -8.22 -4.31
C LEU A 119 -13.80 -9.07 -5.48
N SER A 120 -12.97 -9.29 -6.51
CA SER A 120 -13.41 -10.08 -7.66
C SER A 120 -13.68 -11.55 -7.32
N ASN A 121 -12.96 -12.14 -6.35
CA ASN A 121 -13.27 -13.49 -5.87
C ASN A 121 -14.49 -13.52 -4.95
N LEU A 122 -14.77 -12.45 -4.21
CA LEU A 122 -15.99 -12.33 -3.43
C LEU A 122 -17.22 -12.29 -4.34
N ASP A 123 -17.14 -11.51 -5.42
CA ASP A 123 -18.17 -11.43 -6.47
C ASP A 123 -18.33 -12.76 -7.21
N LEU A 124 -17.22 -13.44 -7.51
CA LEU A 124 -17.25 -14.79 -8.09
C LEU A 124 -17.89 -15.82 -7.13
N LYS A 125 -17.58 -15.76 -5.83
CA LYS A 125 -18.17 -16.63 -4.80
C LYS A 125 -19.66 -16.41 -4.68
N ASP A 126 -20.10 -15.16 -4.72
CA ASP A 126 -21.52 -14.80 -4.69
C ASP A 126 -22.23 -15.23 -5.98
N THR A 127 -21.59 -15.09 -7.15
CA THR A 127 -22.14 -15.60 -8.42
C THR A 127 -22.35 -17.12 -8.40
N LEU A 128 -21.39 -17.88 -7.85
CA LEU A 128 -21.47 -19.35 -7.79
C LEU A 128 -22.37 -19.87 -6.67
N THR A 129 -22.40 -19.16 -5.54
CA THR A 129 -23.17 -19.51 -4.35
C THR A 129 -23.82 -18.25 -3.76
N PRO A 130 -24.95 -17.80 -4.33
CA PRO A 130 -25.56 -16.51 -3.99
C PRO A 130 -25.96 -16.38 -2.53
N LEU A 131 -25.69 -15.22 -1.93
CA LEU A 131 -26.28 -14.82 -0.66
C LEU A 131 -27.70 -14.28 -0.86
N ASP A 132 -28.52 -14.37 0.19
CA ASP A 132 -29.75 -13.59 0.26
C ASP A 132 -29.41 -12.12 0.54
N HIS A 133 -29.27 -11.33 -0.53
CA HIS A 133 -28.95 -9.91 -0.40
C HIS A 133 -30.03 -9.10 0.32
N GLN A 134 -31.30 -9.53 0.28
CA GLN A 134 -32.36 -8.84 1.02
C GLN A 134 -32.21 -9.06 2.52
N ALA A 135 -31.85 -10.28 2.94
CA ALA A 135 -31.52 -10.58 4.32
C ALA A 135 -30.24 -9.85 4.77
N LEU A 136 -29.20 -9.79 3.93
CA LEU A 136 -27.97 -9.05 4.22
C LEU A 136 -28.23 -7.54 4.43
N LEU A 137 -29.05 -6.91 3.57
CA LEU A 137 -29.42 -5.50 3.71
C LEU A 137 -30.21 -5.22 5.00
N LYS A 138 -30.96 -6.21 5.48
CA LYS A 138 -31.67 -6.16 6.76
C LYS A 138 -30.80 -6.56 7.96
N GLN A 139 -29.49 -6.77 7.74
CA GLN A 139 -28.52 -7.17 8.75
C GLN A 139 -28.88 -8.49 9.44
N ASP A 140 -29.45 -9.44 8.69
CA ASP A 140 -29.69 -10.79 9.21
C ASP A 140 -28.38 -11.40 9.74
N PRO A 141 -28.35 -11.89 10.99
CA PRO A 141 -27.10 -12.30 11.62
C PRO A 141 -26.46 -13.52 10.96
N ILE A 142 -27.25 -14.44 10.39
CA ILE A 142 -26.74 -15.65 9.75
C ILE A 142 -26.10 -15.27 8.42
N VAL A 143 -26.82 -14.52 7.58
CA VAL A 143 -26.32 -14.11 6.26
C VAL A 143 -25.11 -13.17 6.40
N THR A 144 -25.15 -12.26 7.39
CA THR A 144 -24.02 -11.38 7.71
C THR A 144 -22.79 -12.18 8.15
N ALA A 145 -22.96 -13.21 8.99
CA ALA A 145 -21.85 -14.07 9.41
C ALA A 145 -21.21 -14.80 8.22
N VAL A 146 -22.02 -15.34 7.30
CA VAL A 146 -21.51 -15.99 6.08
C VAL A 146 -20.75 -14.99 5.19
N TYR A 147 -21.28 -13.78 5.00
CA TYR A 147 -20.61 -12.74 4.23
C TYR A 147 -19.24 -12.37 4.82
N LEU A 148 -19.18 -12.12 6.14
CA LEU A 148 -17.94 -11.81 6.84
C LEU A 148 -16.94 -12.96 6.81
N HIS A 149 -17.41 -14.20 6.96
CA HIS A 149 -16.59 -15.40 6.82
C HIS A 149 -15.93 -15.49 5.44
N ARG A 150 -16.74 -15.36 4.37
CA ARG A 150 -16.23 -15.35 2.99
C ARG A 150 -15.20 -14.24 2.77
N LEU A 151 -15.49 -13.03 3.25
CA LEU A 151 -14.58 -11.89 3.14
C LEU A 151 -13.25 -12.16 3.85
N MET A 152 -13.29 -12.70 5.06
CA MET A 152 -12.09 -13.03 5.85
C MET A 152 -11.25 -14.11 5.18
N GLU A 153 -11.86 -15.21 4.73
CA GLU A 153 -11.13 -16.31 4.09
C GLU A 153 -10.52 -15.86 2.75
N LEU A 154 -11.27 -15.14 1.92
CA LEU A 154 -10.78 -14.60 0.67
C LEU A 154 -9.65 -13.60 0.86
N ALA A 155 -9.71 -12.77 1.90
CA ALA A 155 -8.64 -11.83 2.21
C ALA A 155 -7.35 -12.55 2.59
N ARG A 156 -7.42 -13.60 3.42
CA ARG A 156 -6.27 -14.42 3.78
C ARG A 156 -5.64 -15.08 2.55
N LEU A 157 -6.47 -15.60 1.64
CA LEU A 157 -5.99 -16.22 0.40
C LEU A 157 -5.42 -15.20 -0.60
N ALA A 158 -6.04 -14.03 -0.73
CA ALA A 158 -5.53 -12.94 -1.56
C ALA A 158 -4.16 -12.46 -1.04
N GLU A 159 -4.03 -12.30 0.27
CA GLU A 159 -2.76 -11.98 0.93
C GLU A 159 -1.68 -13.03 0.64
N ALA A 160 -1.98 -14.31 0.90
CA ALA A 160 -1.06 -15.40 0.62
C ALA A 160 -0.62 -15.42 -0.85
N SER A 161 -1.53 -15.07 -1.77
CA SER A 161 -1.23 -14.98 -3.20
C SER A 161 -0.26 -13.83 -3.51
N VAL A 162 -0.54 -12.61 -3.03
CA VAL A 162 0.26 -11.43 -3.39
C VAL A 162 1.65 -11.39 -2.75
N THR A 163 1.86 -12.11 -1.63
CA THR A 163 3.18 -12.24 -1.00
C THR A 163 4.16 -13.07 -1.83
N THR A 164 3.68 -13.80 -2.85
CA THR A 164 4.53 -14.56 -3.78
C THR A 164 5.06 -13.74 -4.95
N LEU A 165 4.55 -12.51 -5.12
CA LEU A 165 4.87 -11.65 -6.26
C LEU A 165 6.31 -11.08 -6.17
N GLY A 166 6.75 -10.46 -7.26
CA GLY A 166 8.05 -9.81 -7.35
C GLY A 166 7.98 -8.52 -8.14
N ASP A 167 9.08 -7.78 -8.17
CA ASP A 167 9.21 -6.56 -8.97
C ASP A 167 9.19 -6.89 -10.46
N LEU A 168 8.14 -6.47 -11.17
CA LEU A 168 8.00 -6.69 -12.62
C LEU A 168 9.04 -5.94 -13.44
N SER A 169 9.62 -4.86 -12.91
CA SER A 169 10.63 -4.08 -13.62
C SER A 169 12.05 -4.55 -13.34
N ASP A 170 12.26 -5.52 -12.45
CA ASP A 170 13.58 -6.12 -12.26
C ASP A 170 13.88 -7.09 -13.40
N PRO A 171 14.89 -6.82 -14.26
CA PRO A 171 15.21 -7.68 -15.39
C PRO A 171 15.60 -9.11 -14.98
N THR A 172 16.11 -9.32 -13.77
CA THR A 172 16.57 -10.64 -13.28
C THR A 172 15.43 -11.58 -12.92
N ILE A 173 14.24 -11.05 -12.60
CA ILE A 173 13.07 -11.84 -12.20
C ILE A 173 11.80 -11.52 -13.00
N SER A 174 11.83 -10.56 -13.93
CA SER A 174 10.66 -10.07 -14.67
C SER A 174 9.76 -11.18 -15.25
N VAL A 175 10.36 -12.22 -15.87
CA VAL A 175 9.62 -13.38 -16.40
C VAL A 175 8.92 -14.18 -15.30
N ALA A 176 9.62 -14.44 -14.19
CA ALA A 176 9.06 -15.17 -13.05
C ALA A 176 7.99 -14.33 -12.32
N ALA A 177 8.19 -13.03 -12.19
CA ALA A 177 7.26 -12.09 -11.59
C ALA A 177 5.98 -11.94 -12.43
N ALA A 178 6.10 -11.85 -13.76
CA ALA A 178 4.96 -11.85 -14.67
C ALA A 178 4.19 -13.17 -14.61
N SER A 179 4.89 -14.31 -14.65
CA SER A 179 4.26 -15.63 -14.53
C SER A 179 3.53 -15.81 -13.20
N ALA A 180 4.08 -15.31 -12.09
CA ALA A 180 3.43 -15.34 -10.78
C ALA A 180 2.16 -14.48 -10.76
N LEU A 181 2.22 -13.28 -11.34
CA LEU A 181 1.04 -12.40 -11.46
C LEU A 181 -0.06 -13.03 -12.32
N ASP A 182 0.29 -13.56 -13.48
CA ASP A 182 -0.68 -14.20 -14.38
C ASP A 182 -1.32 -15.44 -13.74
N SER A 183 -0.53 -16.20 -12.97
CA SER A 183 -1.00 -17.39 -12.26
C SER A 183 -2.10 -17.05 -11.24
N ILE A 184 -1.88 -16.06 -10.37
CA ILE A 184 -2.86 -15.70 -9.32
C ILE A 184 -4.14 -15.09 -9.90
N PHE A 185 -4.06 -14.44 -11.07
CA PHE A 185 -5.22 -13.88 -11.77
C PHE A 185 -5.89 -14.84 -12.76
N SER A 186 -5.31 -16.01 -12.99
CA SER A 186 -5.88 -17.00 -13.91
C SER A 186 -7.26 -17.48 -13.44
N LYS A 187 -8.17 -17.68 -14.39
CA LYS A 187 -9.53 -18.13 -14.12
C LYS A 187 -9.55 -19.43 -13.29
N SER A 188 -8.74 -20.41 -13.66
CA SER A 188 -8.69 -21.72 -13.00
C SER A 188 -8.24 -21.63 -11.54
N VAL A 189 -7.21 -20.81 -11.24
CA VAL A 189 -6.75 -20.61 -9.87
C VAL A 189 -7.84 -19.94 -9.05
N ARG A 190 -8.46 -18.88 -9.58
CA ARG A 190 -9.52 -18.15 -8.88
C ARG A 190 -10.76 -19.01 -8.60
N GLU A 191 -11.20 -19.82 -9.56
CA GLU A 191 -12.32 -20.76 -9.39
C GLU A 191 -12.00 -21.80 -8.32
N ALA A 192 -10.79 -22.36 -8.31
CA ALA A 192 -10.34 -23.28 -7.28
C ALA A 192 -10.27 -22.63 -5.89
N THR A 193 -9.75 -21.39 -5.80
CA THR A 193 -9.71 -20.61 -4.56
C THR A 193 -11.12 -20.40 -4.00
N VAL A 194 -12.07 -19.94 -4.83
CA VAL A 194 -13.45 -19.69 -4.41
C VAL A 194 -14.16 -20.98 -3.99
N ALA A 195 -13.96 -22.08 -4.72
CA ALA A 195 -14.55 -23.38 -4.40
C ALA A 195 -14.02 -23.98 -3.08
N SER A 196 -12.80 -23.60 -2.67
CA SER A 196 -12.22 -24.07 -1.40
C SER A 196 -12.88 -23.47 -0.16
N ILE A 197 -13.61 -22.35 -0.31
CA ILE A 197 -14.28 -21.65 0.79
C ILE A 197 -15.69 -22.20 0.98
N LEU A 198 -15.87 -22.85 2.12
CA LEU A 198 -17.13 -23.43 2.55
C LEU A 198 -17.78 -22.50 3.58
N ASP A 199 -19.09 -22.27 3.48
CA ASP A 199 -19.80 -21.32 4.34
C ASP A 199 -19.95 -21.80 5.80
N ASP A 200 -19.61 -23.06 6.06
CA ASP A 200 -19.72 -23.72 7.36
C ASP A 200 -18.37 -24.01 8.04
N ARG A 201 -17.23 -23.74 7.37
CA ARG A 201 -15.88 -24.01 7.90
C ARG A 201 -14.78 -23.24 7.19
N VAL A 202 -13.64 -23.12 7.87
CA VAL A 202 -12.40 -22.54 7.30
C VAL A 202 -11.69 -23.52 6.36
N VAL A 203 -10.87 -22.99 5.45
CA VAL A 203 -10.09 -23.80 4.50
C VAL A 203 -9.09 -24.72 5.23
N LYS A 204 -9.06 -26.02 4.88
CA LYS A 204 -8.23 -27.04 5.57
C LYS A 204 -6.76 -27.11 5.12
N GLU A 205 -6.45 -26.79 3.85
CA GLU A 205 -5.17 -27.16 3.21
C GLU A 205 -4.02 -26.17 3.41
N HIS A 206 -4.28 -24.92 3.80
CA HIS A 206 -3.23 -24.07 4.34
C HIS A 206 -3.10 -24.38 5.82
N SER A 207 -2.37 -25.46 6.11
CA SER A 207 -2.05 -25.86 7.46
C SER A 207 -1.64 -24.62 8.25
N GLN A 208 -2.16 -24.56 9.46
CA GLN A 208 -1.81 -23.60 10.48
C GLN A 208 -0.29 -23.35 10.59
N LEU A 209 0.62 -24.13 10.03
CA LEU A 209 2.05 -23.83 10.07
C LEU A 209 2.51 -22.72 9.10
N ASP A 210 2.05 -22.67 7.85
CA ASP A 210 2.44 -21.59 6.92
C ASP A 210 1.74 -20.27 7.27
N VAL A 211 0.49 -20.38 7.75
CA VAL A 211 -0.27 -19.23 8.18
C VAL A 211 0.10 -18.83 9.60
N LEU A 212 0.32 -19.70 10.59
CA LEU A 212 0.79 -19.28 11.93
C LEU A 212 2.28 -18.89 11.97
N GLN A 213 3.13 -19.34 11.05
CA GLN A 213 4.49 -18.77 10.95
C GLN A 213 4.45 -17.32 10.42
N THR A 214 3.42 -16.95 9.66
CA THR A 214 3.19 -15.57 9.15
C THR A 214 2.15 -14.77 9.95
N THR A 215 1.31 -15.41 10.77
CA THR A 215 0.17 -14.83 11.50
C THR A 215 0.09 -15.29 12.95
N SER A 216 1.17 -15.76 13.57
CA SER A 216 1.15 -16.03 15.01
C SER A 216 0.92 -14.71 15.74
N ARG A 217 -0.25 -14.61 16.38
CA ARG A 217 -0.86 -13.45 17.09
C ARG A 217 -1.88 -12.67 16.27
N PHE A 218 -3.04 -13.28 16.01
CA PHE A 218 -4.23 -12.56 15.56
C PHE A 218 -5.45 -12.93 16.39
N ASN A 219 -5.88 -11.98 17.24
CA ASN A 219 -7.15 -12.03 17.95
C ASN A 219 -8.28 -11.67 16.98
N LEU A 220 -9.40 -12.40 17.01
CA LEU A 220 -10.59 -12.20 16.16
C LEU A 220 -11.12 -10.74 16.24
N MET A 221 -11.01 -10.09 17.41
CA MET A 221 -11.35 -8.66 17.56
C MET A 221 -10.37 -7.72 16.83
N ASN A 222 -9.09 -8.08 16.71
CA ASN A 222 -8.11 -7.28 15.98
C ASN A 222 -8.31 -7.40 14.47
N ILE A 223 -8.81 -8.54 13.97
CA ILE A 223 -9.19 -8.71 12.56
C ILE A 223 -10.37 -7.81 12.23
N LEU A 224 -11.45 -7.81 13.03
CA LEU A 224 -12.60 -6.93 12.83
C LEU A 224 -12.24 -5.43 12.95
N LYS A 225 -11.29 -5.07 13.82
CA LYS A 225 -10.70 -3.71 13.88
C LYS A 225 -9.71 -3.40 12.73
N LYS A 226 -9.11 -4.40 12.08
CA LYS A 226 -8.28 -4.24 10.87
C LYS A 226 -9.10 -4.21 9.58
N PHE A 227 -10.26 -4.88 9.59
CA PHE A 227 -11.32 -4.82 8.58
C PHE A 227 -12.31 -3.68 8.80
N GLN A 228 -12.15 -2.88 9.86
CA GLN A 228 -12.17 -1.43 9.63
C GLN A 228 -11.01 -1.14 8.67
N VAL A 229 -11.22 -1.51 7.41
CA VAL A 229 -10.68 -0.76 6.30
C VAL A 229 -11.01 0.67 6.69
N ASP A 230 -9.99 1.50 6.86
CA ASP A 230 -10.15 2.93 6.77
C ASP A 230 -10.57 3.20 5.32
N LEU A 231 -11.81 2.80 4.98
CA LEU A 231 -12.60 3.28 3.87
C LEU A 231 -12.87 4.73 4.25
N PHE A 232 -11.85 5.57 4.05
CA PHE A 232 -12.05 7.00 3.95
C PHE A 232 -12.92 7.20 2.71
N HIS A 233 -14.22 7.21 2.94
CA HIS A 233 -15.22 7.52 1.94
C HIS A 233 -15.09 9.01 1.61
N TRP A 234 -14.28 9.32 0.60
CA TRP A 234 -14.43 10.56 -0.14
C TRP A 234 -15.23 10.24 -1.40
N ASN A 235 -16.55 10.31 -1.28
CA ASN A 235 -17.41 10.30 -2.46
C ASN A 235 -17.22 11.63 -3.20
N ILE A 236 -16.41 11.59 -4.25
CA ILE A 236 -16.42 12.63 -5.27
C ILE A 236 -17.33 12.11 -6.39
N GLU A 237 -18.63 12.44 -6.28
CA GLU A 237 -19.60 12.15 -7.34
C GLU A 237 -19.47 13.21 -8.43
N TYR A 238 -18.84 12.86 -9.54
CA TYR A 238 -18.88 13.67 -10.76
C TYR A 238 -19.12 12.76 -11.97
N ASN A 239 -20.18 13.02 -12.73
CA ASN A 239 -20.44 12.47 -14.06
C ASN A 239 -20.24 10.93 -14.22
N ASN A 240 -20.91 10.12 -13.39
CA ASN A 240 -20.91 8.65 -13.43
C ASN A 240 -19.61 7.95 -13.01
N TYR A 241 -18.68 8.64 -12.35
CA TYR A 241 -17.48 8.05 -11.75
C TYR A 241 -17.57 8.06 -10.23
N PHE A 242 -17.23 6.94 -9.60
CA PHE A 242 -17.02 6.85 -8.15
C PHE A 242 -15.57 6.53 -7.90
N VAL A 243 -14.87 7.35 -7.13
CA VAL A 243 -13.47 7.09 -6.77
C VAL A 243 -13.46 6.64 -5.32
N TYR A 244 -13.31 5.32 -5.11
CA TYR A 244 -13.19 4.75 -3.77
C TYR A 244 -11.72 4.54 -3.43
N TYR A 245 -11.31 5.09 -2.29
CA TYR A 245 -9.98 4.87 -1.73
C TYR A 245 -10.03 3.72 -0.72
N ILE A 246 -9.33 2.63 -1.01
CA ILE A 246 -9.16 1.52 -0.07
C ILE A 246 -7.72 1.53 0.41
N PHE A 247 -7.50 2.00 1.64
CA PHE A 247 -6.22 1.81 2.31
C PHE A 247 -6.12 0.38 2.82
N ASN A 248 -5.11 -0.35 2.35
CA ASN A 248 -4.75 -1.61 2.97
C ASN A 248 -3.42 -1.46 3.73
N ASN A 249 -3.50 -1.19 5.04
CA ASN A 249 -2.33 -1.24 5.93
C ASN A 249 -2.14 -2.63 6.56
N SER A 250 -2.81 -3.67 6.05
CA SER A 250 -3.02 -4.92 6.80
C SER A 250 -2.25 -6.15 6.33
N LEU A 251 -1.41 -6.05 5.28
CA LEU A 251 -0.51 -7.15 4.92
C LEU A 251 0.45 -7.43 6.12
N PRO A 252 0.45 -8.63 6.74
CA PRO A 252 1.05 -8.91 8.03
C PRO A 252 2.51 -9.33 7.96
N TYR A 253 3.23 -9.01 6.87
CA TYR A 253 4.68 -9.20 6.82
C TYR A 253 5.44 -8.30 7.81
N TYR A 254 4.72 -7.44 8.52
CA TYR A 254 5.25 -6.49 9.48
C TYR A 254 5.05 -7.01 10.90
N GLN A 255 6.08 -6.82 11.72
CA GLN A 255 5.98 -7.01 13.17
C GLN A 255 4.68 -6.36 13.68
N GLU A 256 3.91 -7.12 14.45
CA GLU A 256 2.65 -6.68 15.04
C GLU A 256 2.83 -5.30 15.71
N GLY A 257 2.19 -4.26 15.16
CA GLY A 257 2.28 -2.88 15.66
C GLY A 257 3.15 -1.91 14.85
N ALA A 258 3.89 -2.36 13.83
CA ALA A 258 4.62 -1.45 12.94
C ALA A 258 3.65 -0.72 11.99
N SER A 259 3.50 0.60 12.18
CA SER A 259 2.83 1.46 11.22
C SER A 259 3.75 1.68 10.03
N ILE A 260 3.27 1.48 8.80
CA ILE A 260 4.03 1.78 7.57
C ILE A 260 4.04 3.28 7.23
N GLY A 261 3.20 4.09 7.90
CA GLY A 261 3.12 5.53 7.74
C GLY A 261 2.95 5.98 6.27
N SER A 262 1.72 6.03 5.79
CA SER A 262 1.39 6.49 4.43
C SER A 262 0.44 7.69 4.44
N THR A 263 0.47 8.45 3.35
CA THR A 263 -0.47 9.54 3.06
C THR A 263 -1.07 9.29 1.69
N GLY A 264 -2.40 9.12 1.64
CA GLY A 264 -3.12 9.09 0.37
C GLY A 264 -3.51 10.50 -0.08
N ILE A 265 -3.44 10.71 -1.38
CA ILE A 265 -3.76 11.96 -2.06
C ILE A 265 -4.81 11.64 -3.11
N VAL A 266 -5.91 12.36 -3.06
CA VAL A 266 -6.95 12.35 -4.09
C VAL A 266 -7.23 13.79 -4.49
N THR A 267 -7.16 14.07 -5.78
CA THR A 267 -7.60 15.34 -6.34
C THR A 267 -8.34 15.09 -7.64
N THR A 268 -9.39 15.88 -7.88
CA THR A 268 -10.08 15.93 -9.17
C THR A 268 -10.21 17.39 -9.56
N ASP A 269 -10.07 17.68 -10.85
CA ASP A 269 -10.41 19.00 -11.38
C ASP A 269 -11.82 19.06 -11.96
N SER A 270 -12.24 20.25 -12.39
CA SER A 270 -13.55 20.48 -13.03
C SER A 270 -13.71 19.76 -14.37
N THR A 271 -12.63 19.21 -14.95
CA THR A 271 -12.64 18.46 -16.21
C THR A 271 -12.66 16.94 -15.98
N SER A 272 -12.80 16.50 -14.73
CA SER A 272 -12.75 15.09 -14.32
C SER A 272 -11.36 14.45 -14.50
N PHE A 273 -10.29 15.25 -14.56
CA PHE A 273 -8.94 14.73 -14.42
C PHE A 273 -8.69 14.38 -12.94
N THR A 274 -8.67 13.09 -12.65
CA THR A 274 -8.50 12.58 -11.28
C THR A 274 -7.10 12.00 -11.09
N VAL A 275 -6.43 12.42 -10.02
CA VAL A 275 -5.16 11.86 -9.55
C VAL A 275 -5.39 11.19 -8.21
N VAL A 276 -4.93 9.95 -8.12
CA VAL A 276 -4.95 9.11 -6.92
C VAL A 276 -3.51 8.66 -6.67
N GLY A 277 -2.94 8.98 -5.51
CA GLY A 277 -1.54 8.71 -5.22
C GLY A 277 -1.29 8.42 -3.75
N ASN A 278 -0.32 7.55 -3.47
CA ASN A 278 0.14 7.27 -2.11
C ASN A 278 1.60 7.70 -1.98
N ILE A 279 1.91 8.43 -0.91
CA ILE A 279 3.28 8.74 -0.49
C ILE A 279 3.53 8.02 0.83
N PHE A 280 4.68 7.35 0.96
CA PHE A 280 5.04 6.62 2.17
C PHE A 280 6.55 6.52 2.33
N MET A 281 7.00 6.26 3.56
CA MET A 281 8.42 6.15 3.89
C MET A 281 8.82 4.78 4.44
N GLY A 282 7.91 3.81 4.48
CA GLY A 282 8.12 2.48 5.07
C GLY A 282 7.84 2.41 6.58
N SER A 283 7.90 3.54 7.27
CA SER A 283 7.44 3.76 8.65
C SER A 283 7.22 5.26 8.89
N PRO A 284 6.46 5.67 9.92
CA PRO A 284 6.41 7.06 10.36
C PRO A 284 7.82 7.63 10.55
N PHE A 285 8.12 8.74 9.88
CA PHE A 285 9.44 9.38 9.84
C PHE A 285 10.57 8.53 9.23
N GLY A 286 10.23 7.47 8.48
CA GLY A 286 11.17 6.58 7.82
C GLY A 286 12.06 5.83 8.79
N ASN A 287 13.35 5.69 8.49
CA ASN A 287 14.30 5.00 9.36
C ASN A 287 14.74 5.86 10.58
N GLY A 288 14.20 7.07 10.69
CA GLY A 288 14.56 8.03 11.71
C GLY A 288 15.92 8.70 11.50
N GLN A 289 16.36 8.87 10.27
CA GLN A 289 17.54 9.68 9.95
C GLN A 289 17.13 10.86 9.08
N ILE A 290 17.80 11.99 9.28
CA ILE A 290 17.67 13.19 8.46
C ILE A 290 19.04 13.47 7.88
N VAL A 291 19.09 13.66 6.56
CA VAL A 291 20.34 13.99 5.87
C VAL A 291 20.78 15.39 6.34
N PRO A 292 21.95 15.52 6.99
CA PRO A 292 22.38 16.77 7.61
C PRO A 292 22.37 17.96 6.64
N GLY A 293 21.81 19.09 7.07
CA GLY A 293 21.75 20.33 6.28
C GLY A 293 20.68 20.35 5.18
N THR A 294 19.82 19.33 5.09
CA THR A 294 18.78 19.25 4.04
C THR A 294 17.35 19.17 4.58
N GLY A 295 17.18 18.76 5.84
CA GLY A 295 15.84 18.46 6.38
C GLY A 295 15.13 17.27 5.71
N VAL A 296 15.80 16.50 4.84
CA VAL A 296 15.23 15.34 4.15
C VAL A 296 15.34 14.10 5.03
N HIS A 297 14.18 13.50 5.35
CA HIS A 297 14.12 12.24 6.08
C HIS A 297 14.48 11.06 5.16
N LEU A 298 15.23 10.08 5.68
CA LEU A 298 15.51 8.83 5.01
C LEU A 298 14.39 7.81 5.24
N ASN A 299 13.98 7.15 4.17
CA ASN A 299 12.96 6.11 4.23
C ASN A 299 13.53 4.81 4.83
N SER A 300 12.65 3.88 5.19
CA SER A 300 12.95 2.54 5.71
C SER A 300 12.49 1.45 4.75
N VAL A 301 12.24 1.76 3.47
CA VAL A 301 11.55 0.86 2.51
C VAL A 301 12.33 -0.43 2.25
N LEU A 302 13.65 -0.47 2.41
CA LEU A 302 14.41 -1.72 2.24
C LEU A 302 14.05 -2.81 3.27
N GLN A 303 13.43 -2.45 4.41
CA GLN A 303 12.91 -3.44 5.36
C GLN A 303 11.74 -4.26 4.80
N LEU A 304 11.15 -3.83 3.67
CA LEU A 304 10.03 -4.52 3.03
C LEU A 304 10.44 -5.75 2.21
N PHE A 305 11.75 -5.98 2.01
CA PHE A 305 12.24 -7.20 1.42
C PHE A 305 12.02 -8.40 2.35
N SER A 306 11.88 -9.58 1.76
CA SER A 306 11.73 -10.83 2.48
C SER A 306 12.49 -11.97 1.81
N GLU A 307 12.95 -12.94 2.58
CA GLU A 307 13.62 -14.13 2.03
C GLU A 307 12.65 -15.10 1.32
N ILE A 308 11.38 -14.73 1.20
CA ILE A 308 10.32 -15.54 0.62
C ILE A 308 10.16 -15.21 -0.87
N LYS A 309 10.20 -16.26 -1.69
CA LYS A 309 9.85 -16.24 -3.13
C LYS A 309 10.62 -15.16 -3.90
N LEU A 310 9.91 -14.23 -4.55
CA LEU A 310 10.44 -13.25 -5.50
C LEU A 310 10.73 -11.88 -4.87
N ASN A 311 10.42 -11.69 -3.58
CA ASN A 311 10.65 -10.44 -2.86
C ASN A 311 12.00 -10.42 -2.12
N LYS A 312 13.03 -11.10 -2.64
CA LYS A 312 14.35 -11.15 -2.03
C LYS A 312 15.13 -9.86 -2.25
N PHE A 313 15.92 -9.44 -1.26
CA PHE A 313 16.82 -8.30 -1.40
C PHE A 313 17.80 -8.52 -2.56
N ALA A 314 17.92 -7.54 -3.46
CA ALA A 314 18.88 -7.55 -4.56
C ALA A 314 19.18 -6.12 -5.05
N PRO A 315 20.38 -5.87 -5.62
CA PRO A 315 20.71 -4.57 -6.21
C PRO A 315 19.71 -4.15 -7.28
N GLY A 316 19.27 -2.89 -7.25
CA GLY A 316 18.35 -2.31 -8.24
C GLY A 316 16.89 -2.82 -8.17
N ARG A 317 16.60 -3.83 -7.34
CA ARG A 317 15.24 -4.33 -7.14
C ARG A 317 14.45 -3.42 -6.20
N ARG A 318 13.14 -3.29 -6.41
CA ARG A 318 12.23 -2.66 -5.45
C ARG A 318 11.52 -3.75 -4.63
N PRO A 319 11.36 -3.58 -3.31
CA PRO A 319 10.63 -4.54 -2.51
C PRO A 319 9.13 -4.46 -2.81
N LEU A 320 8.37 -5.50 -2.45
CA LEU A 320 6.92 -5.45 -2.47
C LEU A 320 6.42 -4.40 -1.48
N ILE A 321 5.57 -3.51 -1.98
CA ILE A 321 5.02 -2.38 -1.24
C ILE A 321 3.54 -2.68 -0.97
N PRO A 322 3.11 -2.70 0.30
CA PRO A 322 1.74 -3.06 0.69
C PRO A 322 0.72 -1.94 0.42
N LEU A 323 0.96 -1.11 -0.58
CA LEU A 323 0.12 0.00 -0.97
C LEU A 323 -0.29 -0.18 -2.43
N GLY A 324 -1.41 0.40 -2.79
CA GLY A 324 -1.89 0.42 -4.17
C GLY A 324 -3.07 1.36 -4.24
N PRO A 325 -2.96 2.54 -4.86
CA PRO A 325 -4.13 3.34 -5.16
C PRO A 325 -5.03 2.57 -6.12
N ILE A 326 -6.33 2.56 -5.84
CA ILE A 326 -7.34 1.84 -6.61
C ILE A 326 -8.27 2.87 -7.22
N TYR A 327 -8.56 2.68 -8.49
CA TYR A 327 -9.52 3.47 -9.22
C TYR A 327 -10.71 2.57 -9.56
N LEU A 328 -11.91 2.99 -9.15
CA LEU A 328 -13.15 2.33 -9.53
C LEU A 328 -13.79 3.10 -10.68
N SER A 329 -14.27 2.40 -11.70
CA SER A 329 -15.06 3.00 -12.76
C SER A 329 -16.30 2.16 -13.05
N ALA A 330 -17.42 2.82 -13.34
CA ALA A 330 -18.61 2.15 -13.84
C ALA A 330 -18.55 2.12 -15.38
N THR A 331 -18.83 0.97 -15.98
CA THR A 331 -18.91 0.83 -17.45
C THR A 331 -20.17 1.47 -18.05
N HIS A 332 -21.03 2.08 -17.25
CA HIS A 332 -22.17 2.86 -17.76
C HIS A 332 -21.72 4.26 -18.20
N ARG A 333 -21.29 4.39 -19.46
CA ARG A 333 -21.93 5.41 -20.29
C ARG A 333 -23.42 5.09 -20.21
N LYS A 334 -24.21 5.93 -19.55
CA LYS A 334 -25.66 5.92 -19.72
C LYS A 334 -25.92 6.06 -21.23
N CYS A 335 -26.09 4.95 -21.93
CA CYS A 335 -26.88 4.96 -23.16
C CYS A 335 -28.24 5.53 -22.74
N GLY A 336 -28.62 6.63 -23.40
CA GLY A 336 -29.74 7.46 -22.96
C GLY A 336 -30.99 6.65 -22.65
N ILE A 337 -31.55 6.91 -21.47
CA ILE A 337 -33.01 6.87 -21.36
C ILE A 337 -33.44 8.25 -21.85
N ARG A 338 -33.99 8.25 -23.05
CA ARG A 338 -34.69 9.38 -23.66
C ARG A 338 -36.14 9.34 -23.21
#